data_AF-A0A9D8UGR2-F1
#
_entry.id   AF-A0A9D8UGR2-F1
#
_cell.length_a   1.000
_cell.length_b   1.000
_cell.length_c   1.000
_cell.angle_alpha   90.00
_cell.angle_beta   90.00
_cell.angle_gamma   90.00
#
_symmetry.space_group_name_H-M   'P 1'
#
loop_
_entity.id
_entity.type
_entity.pdbx_description
1 polymer ?
#
loop_
_entity_poly.entity_id
_entity_poly.type
_entity_poly.pdbx_seq_one_letter_code
_entity_poly.pdbx_strand_id
1 'polypeptide(L)'
;MEYDLLFTLITKPEWKIYSSSGSFEPNSLAEKGYIQCYSGSQVEYAANNFFSEDDELFLIVIDPLRVQVPIKNEKTDDEIYPNLYGAFSIDAIIDRILVKRGKKGSFSIRVKHFD
;
A
#
# COMPACT_ATOMS: atom_id res chain seq x y z
N MET A 1 -18.43 -6.25 -2.19
CA MET A 1 -17.14 -6.03 -1.51
C MET A 1 -16.93 -4.53 -1.45
N GLU A 2 -16.43 -3.98 -0.34
CA GLU A 2 -16.33 -2.51 -0.16
C GLU A 2 -15.16 -1.90 -0.95
N TYR A 3 -14.15 -2.70 -1.30
CA TYR A 3 -12.95 -2.27 -2.01
C TYR A 3 -12.70 -3.15 -3.23
N ASP A 4 -12.54 -2.55 -4.41
CA ASP A 4 -12.14 -3.29 -5.61
C ASP A 4 -10.63 -3.60 -5.59
N LEU A 5 -9.84 -2.65 -5.09
CA LEU A 5 -8.39 -2.77 -4.92
C LEU A 5 -7.95 -2.09 -3.62
N LEU A 6 -6.93 -2.66 -3.00
CA LEU A 6 -6.21 -2.06 -1.88
C LEU A 6 -4.80 -1.67 -2.32
N PHE A 7 -4.28 -0.60 -1.72
CA PHE A 7 -2.97 -0.08 -2.05
C PHE A 7 -2.10 0.01 -0.81
N THR A 8 -0.81 -0.29 -0.94
CA THR A 8 0.19 0.10 0.06
C THR A 8 1.42 0.68 -0.63
N LEU A 9 2.19 1.47 0.11
CA LEU A 9 3.42 2.10 -0.35
C LEU A 9 4.57 1.53 0.47
N ILE A 10 5.60 1.08 -0.22
CA ILE A 10 6.81 0.55 0.40
C ILE A 10 8.05 1.09 -0.30
N THR A 11 9.17 1.06 0.40
CA THR A 11 10.45 1.47 -0.18
C THR A 11 11.09 0.33 -1.01
N LYS A 12 12.04 0.66 -1.89
CA LYS A 12 12.79 -0.36 -2.64
C LYS A 12 13.55 -1.36 -1.76
N PRO A 13 14.25 -0.94 -0.68
CA PRO A 13 14.91 -1.86 0.24
C PRO A 13 13.93 -2.84 0.88
N GLU A 14 12.76 -2.34 1.30
CA GLU A 14 11.70 -3.13 1.92
C GLU A 14 11.20 -4.23 0.97
N TRP A 15 10.92 -3.91 -0.30
CA TRP A 15 10.43 -4.90 -1.25
C TRP A 15 11.37 -6.11 -1.44
N LYS A 16 12.69 -5.90 -1.46
CA LYS A 16 13.67 -6.96 -1.76
C LYS A 16 13.63 -8.13 -0.77
N ILE A 17 13.09 -7.90 0.43
CA ILE A 17 13.02 -8.90 1.49
C ILE A 17 11.92 -9.94 1.17
N TYR A 18 10.81 -9.52 0.55
CA TYR A 18 9.57 -10.30 0.48
C TYR A 18 9.35 -11.04 -0.86
N SER A 19 10.04 -10.63 -1.93
CA SER A 19 9.92 -11.33 -3.23
C SER A 19 10.45 -12.77 -3.22
N SER A 20 11.18 -13.16 -2.17
CA SER A 20 11.86 -14.46 -2.07
C SER A 20 11.16 -15.44 -1.14
N SER A 21 10.33 -14.96 -0.20
CA SER A 21 9.67 -15.77 0.84
C SER A 21 8.27 -16.26 0.42
N GLY A 22 7.65 -15.63 -0.59
CA GLY A 22 6.27 -15.91 -1.01
C GLY A 22 5.19 -15.29 -0.11
N SER A 23 5.60 -14.64 0.99
CA SER A 23 4.73 -13.94 1.93
C SER A 23 5.04 -12.45 1.93
N PHE A 24 4.00 -11.62 1.88
CA PHE A 24 4.11 -10.16 1.95
C PHE A 24 3.95 -9.69 3.40
N GLU A 25 5.04 -9.17 3.95
CA GLU A 25 5.18 -8.80 5.38
C GLU A 25 5.88 -7.44 5.52
N PRO A 26 5.29 -6.33 5.03
CA PRO A 26 5.94 -5.02 5.07
C PRO A 26 6.19 -4.56 6.51
N ASN A 27 7.10 -3.60 6.68
CA ASN A 27 7.56 -3.12 7.99
C ASN A 27 6.40 -2.66 8.86
N SER A 28 5.36 -2.06 8.27
CA SER A 28 4.18 -1.62 9.02
C SER A 28 3.52 -2.77 9.81
N LEU A 29 3.57 -4.01 9.31
CA LEU A 29 3.02 -5.17 10.02
C LEU A 29 3.76 -5.41 11.34
N ALA A 30 5.11 -5.35 11.31
CA ALA A 30 5.93 -5.51 12.50
C ALA A 30 5.81 -4.29 13.45
N GLU A 31 5.74 -3.08 12.89
CA GLU A 31 5.74 -1.83 13.66
C GLU A 31 4.38 -1.49 14.26
N LYS A 32 3.28 -1.76 13.54
CA LYS A 32 1.91 -1.34 13.90
C LYS A 32 0.98 -2.50 14.22
N GLY A 33 1.36 -3.74 13.88
CA GLY A 33 0.50 -4.92 13.99
C GLY A 33 -0.49 -5.10 12.82
N TYR A 34 -0.39 -4.26 11.78
CA TYR A 34 -1.19 -4.36 10.56
C TYR A 34 -0.41 -3.81 9.36
N ILE A 35 -0.75 -4.27 8.16
CA ILE A 35 -0.28 -3.67 6.92
C ILE A 35 -1.08 -2.40 6.68
N GLN A 36 -0.39 -1.25 6.66
CA GLN A 36 -1.01 0.03 6.38
C GLN A 36 -1.44 0.04 4.91
N CYS A 37 -2.75 0.17 4.70
CA CYS A 37 -3.34 0.22 3.36
C CYS A 37 -4.09 1.54 3.15
N TYR A 38 -4.33 1.82 1.88
CA TYR A 38 -4.95 3.03 1.39
C TYR A 38 -5.99 2.64 0.33
N SER A 39 -7.08 3.40 0.27
CA SER A 39 -7.89 3.47 -0.94
C SER A 39 -7.14 4.22 -2.05
N GLY A 40 -7.60 4.10 -3.30
CA GLY A 40 -6.95 4.73 -4.44
C GLY A 40 -6.80 6.26 -4.32
N SER A 41 -7.79 6.94 -3.72
CA SER A 41 -7.76 8.39 -3.51
C SER A 41 -6.76 8.84 -2.45
N GLN A 42 -6.38 7.95 -1.53
CA GLN A 42 -5.48 8.26 -0.41
C GLN A 42 -4.00 8.07 -0.76
N VAL A 43 -3.68 7.37 -1.86
CA VAL A 43 -2.29 7.00 -2.20
C VAL A 43 -1.39 8.22 -2.41
N GLU A 44 -1.84 9.24 -3.15
CA GLU A 44 -1.02 10.44 -3.41
C GLU A 44 -0.73 11.22 -2.14
N TYR A 45 -1.74 11.36 -1.27
CA TYR A 45 -1.57 12.00 0.03
C TYR A 45 -0.55 11.22 0.87
N ALA A 46 -0.71 9.89 0.96
CA ALA A 46 0.18 9.05 1.74
C ALA A 46 1.64 9.13 1.26
N ALA A 47 1.87 9.06 -0.05
CA ALA A 47 3.20 9.15 -0.64
C ALA A 47 3.90 10.48 -0.32
N ASN A 48 3.17 11.59 -0.33
CA ASN A 48 3.76 12.91 -0.10
C ASN A 48 3.94 13.26 1.39
N ASN A 49 3.14 12.68 2.29
CA ASN A 49 3.18 13.04 3.73
C ASN A 49 3.97 12.05 4.58
N PHE A 50 3.96 10.76 4.27
CA PHE A 50 4.62 9.73 5.08
C PHE A 50 5.97 9.27 4.50
N PHE A 51 6.19 9.51 3.21
CA PHE A 51 7.39 9.10 2.48
C PHE A 51 8.08 10.32 1.85
N SER A 52 8.04 11.48 2.52
CA SER A 52 8.54 12.76 1.98
C SER A 52 10.04 12.80 1.70
N GLU A 53 10.81 11.87 2.28
CA GLU A 53 12.27 11.78 2.11
C GLU A 53 12.69 10.76 1.04
N ASP A 54 11.75 9.98 0.49
CA ASP A 54 12.04 8.96 -0.52
C ASP A 54 11.91 9.52 -1.95
N ASP A 55 12.90 9.25 -2.80
CA ASP A 55 12.85 9.60 -4.22
C ASP A 55 12.00 8.63 -5.06
N GLU A 56 11.90 7.38 -4.60
CA GLU A 56 11.27 6.29 -5.33
C GLU A 56 10.55 5.35 -4.35
N LEU A 57 9.30 5.01 -4.68
CA LEU A 57 8.48 4.05 -3.93
C LEU A 57 7.93 2.98 -4.85
N PHE A 58 7.57 1.84 -4.28
CA PHE A 58 6.66 0.91 -4.93
C PHE A 58 5.24 1.12 -4.43
N LEU A 59 4.33 1.37 -5.36
CA LEU A 59 2.90 1.22 -5.13
C LEU A 59 2.54 -0.25 -5.36
N ILE A 60 2.15 -0.92 -4.29
CA ILE A 60 1.68 -2.31 -4.31
C ILE A 60 0.18 -2.30 -4.50
N VAL A 61 -0.29 -3.02 -5.52
CA VAL A 61 -1.71 -3.18 -5.82
C VAL A 61 -2.15 -4.57 -5.37
N ILE A 62 -3.11 -4.60 -4.46
CA ILE A 62 -3.55 -5.81 -3.77
C ILE A 62 -4.99 -6.11 -4.16
N ASP A 63 -5.26 -7.36 -4.55
CA ASP A 63 -6.60 -7.89 -4.76
C ASP A 63 -7.20 -8.35 -3.42
N PRO A 64 -8.18 -7.62 -2.86
CA PRO A 64 -8.77 -7.96 -1.56
C PRO A 64 -9.50 -9.31 -1.56
N LEU A 65 -9.89 -9.87 -2.71
CA LEU A 65 -10.51 -11.21 -2.79
C LEU A 65 -9.51 -12.35 -2.55
N ARG A 66 -8.22 -12.09 -2.73
CA ARG A 66 -7.14 -13.09 -2.56
C ARG A 66 -6.47 -13.02 -1.20
N VAL A 67 -6.83 -12.02 -0.39
CA VAL A 67 -6.28 -11.84 0.94
C VAL A 67 -7.09 -12.66 1.95
N GLN A 68 -6.41 -13.51 2.71
CA GLN A 68 -7.03 -14.39 3.72
C GLN A 68 -6.93 -13.87 5.15
N VAL A 69 -6.62 -12.58 5.31
CA VAL A 69 -6.55 -11.90 6.61
C VAL A 69 -7.61 -10.81 6.71
N PRO A 70 -8.03 -10.41 7.93
CA PRO A 70 -9.06 -9.41 8.10
C PRO A 70 -8.65 -8.04 7.53
N ILE A 71 -9.54 -7.45 6.72
CA ILE A 71 -9.51 -6.01 6.40
C ILE A 71 -10.32 -5.29 7.49
N LYS A 72 -9.75 -4.28 8.14
CA LYS A 72 -10.48 -3.43 9.08
C LYS A 72 -10.31 -1.96 8.72
N ASN A 73 -11.43 -1.26 8.81
CA ASN A 73 -11.52 0.17 8.52
C ASN A 73 -11.20 0.95 9.79
N GLU A 74 -9.97 1.48 9.87
CA GLU A 74 -9.52 2.32 10.96
C GLU A 74 -9.78 3.78 10.64
N LYS A 75 -10.48 4.49 11.53
CA LYS A 75 -10.72 5.93 11.38
C LYS A 75 -9.56 6.72 12.01
N THR A 76 -8.96 7.61 11.24
CA THR A 76 -7.99 8.59 11.75
C THR A 76 -8.40 9.96 11.24
N ASP A 77 -8.68 10.87 12.18
CA ASP A 77 -9.35 12.15 11.90
C ASP A 77 -10.66 11.93 11.12
N ASP A 78 -10.80 12.51 9.94
CA ASP A 78 -11.97 12.37 9.07
C ASP A 78 -11.80 11.33 7.95
N GLU A 79 -10.67 10.60 7.96
CA GLU A 79 -10.33 9.60 6.94
C GLU A 79 -10.47 8.17 7.47
N ILE A 80 -10.77 7.24 6.55
CA ILE A 80 -10.91 5.80 6.84
C ILE A 80 -9.86 5.02 6.06
N TYR A 81 -9.09 4.18 6.76
CA TYR A 81 -8.00 3.39 6.19
C TYR A 81 -8.31 1.88 6.28
N PRO A 82 -8.36 1.15 5.13
CA PRO A 82 -8.71 -0.27 5.09
C PRO A 82 -7.51 -1.19 5.35
N ASN A 83 -7.00 -1.20 6.58
CA ASN A 83 -5.77 -1.90 6.95
C ASN A 83 -5.94 -3.43 7.00
N LEU A 84 -4.89 -4.16 6.65
CA LEU A 84 -4.86 -5.63 6.66
C LEU A 84 -4.17 -6.17 7.92
N TYR A 85 -4.86 -7.04 8.65
CA TYR A 85 -4.40 -7.56 9.94
C TYR A 85 -3.71 -8.93 9.81
N GLY A 86 -2.59 -8.95 9.10
CA GLY A 86 -1.71 -10.11 8.98
C GLY A 86 -0.92 -10.13 7.67
N ALA A 87 0.06 -11.03 7.63
CA ALA A 87 0.78 -11.36 6.41
C ALA A 87 -0.13 -12.06 5.40
N PHE A 88 0.16 -11.95 4.11
CA PHE A 88 -0.60 -12.65 3.07
C PHE A 88 0.29 -13.14 1.91
N SER A 89 -0.20 -14.11 1.13
CA SER A 89 0.54 -14.64 -0.03
C SER A 89 0.79 -13.55 -1.07
N ILE A 90 2.00 -13.51 -1.65
CA ILE A 90 2.34 -12.58 -2.72
C ILE A 90 1.43 -12.71 -3.95
N ASP A 91 0.71 -13.82 -4.11
CA ASP A 91 -0.30 -14.04 -5.17
C ASP A 91 -1.50 -13.09 -5.10
N ALA A 92 -1.73 -12.46 -3.94
CA ALA A 92 -2.73 -11.40 -3.78
C ALA A 92 -2.23 -10.04 -4.30
N ILE A 93 -0.93 -9.89 -4.57
CA ILE A 93 -0.37 -8.71 -5.22
C ILE A 93 -0.55 -8.86 -6.73
N ILE A 94 -1.37 -8.01 -7.33
CA ILE A 94 -1.65 -8.07 -8.76
C ILE A 94 -0.75 -7.15 -9.59
N ASP A 95 -0.17 -6.11 -8.98
CA ASP A 95 0.82 -5.24 -9.63
C ASP A 95 1.76 -4.56 -8.61
N ARG A 96 2.93 -4.18 -9.07
CA ARG A 96 3.94 -3.40 -8.35
C ARG A 96 4.47 -2.30 -9.24
N ILE A 97 4.01 -1.08 -9.00
CA ILE A 97 4.30 0.08 -9.83
C ILE A 97 5.39 0.91 -9.18
N LEU A 98 6.51 1.13 -9.89
CA LEU A 98 7.54 2.06 -9.44
C LEU A 98 7.05 3.50 -9.66
N VAL A 99 6.88 4.26 -8.59
CA VAL A 99 6.56 5.68 -8.62
C VAL A 99 7.78 6.49 -8.22
N LYS A 100 8.01 7.61 -8.91
CA LYS A 100 9.16 8.49 -8.68
C LYS A 100 8.69 9.87 -8.31
N ARG A 101 9.43 10.52 -7.42
CA ARG A 101 9.23 11.92 -7.09
C ARG A 101 9.52 12.77 -8.32
N GLY A 102 8.63 13.71 -8.61
CA GLY A 102 8.79 14.66 -9.70
C GLY A 102 9.82 15.74 -9.38
N LYS A 103 10.19 16.53 -10.39
CA LYS A 103 11.15 17.66 -10.24
C LYS A 103 10.74 18.72 -9.21
N LYS A 104 9.46 18.78 -8.83
CA LYS A 104 8.94 19.68 -7.80
C LYS A 104 9.05 19.12 -6.39
N GLY A 105 9.67 17.96 -6.21
CA GLY A 105 9.83 17.33 -4.90
C GLY A 105 8.58 16.60 -4.40
N SER A 106 7.60 16.32 -5.27
CA SER A 106 6.37 15.60 -4.90
C SER A 106 6.09 14.41 -5.81
N PHE A 107 5.44 13.39 -5.26
CA PHE A 107 4.83 12.32 -6.04
C PHE A 107 3.53 12.82 -6.68
N SER A 108 3.30 12.43 -7.94
CA SER A 108 1.98 12.56 -8.56
C SER A 108 1.45 11.19 -8.92
N ILE A 109 0.41 10.76 -8.22
CA ILE A 109 -0.16 9.42 -8.33
C ILE A 109 -1.66 9.56 -8.47
N ARG A 110 -2.24 9.02 -9.55
CA ARG A 110 -3.69 9.04 -9.75
C ARG A 110 -4.19 7.64 -9.99
N VAL A 111 -4.92 7.11 -9.02
CA VAL A 111 -5.70 5.88 -9.18
C VAL A 111 -7.09 6.27 -9.64
N LYS A 112 -7.48 5.85 -10.84
CA LYS A 112 -8.84 6.05 -11.35
C LYS A 112 -9.61 4.75 -11.20
N HIS A 113 -10.81 4.83 -10.63
CA HIS A 113 -11.80 3.79 -10.78
C HIS A 113 -12.61 4.11 -12.03
N PHE A 114 -12.80 3.12 -12.89
CA PHE A 114 -13.67 3.20 -14.05
C PHE A 114 -14.87 2.33 -13.74
N ASP A 115 -15.99 2.98 -13.42
CA ASP A 115 -17.29 2.33 -13.24
C ASP A 115 -17.89 1.91 -14.58
#